data_AF-A0A938NVE4-F1
#
_entry.id   AF-A0A938NVE4-F1
#
_cell.length_a   1.000
_cell.length_b   1.000
_cell.length_c   1.000
_cell.angle_alpha   90.00
_cell.angle_beta   90.00
_cell.angle_gamma   90.00
#
_symmetry.space_group_name_H-M   'P 1'
#
loop_
_entity.id
_entity.type
_entity.pdbx_description
1 polymer ?
#
loop_
_entity_poly.entity_id
_entity_poly.type
_entity_poly.pdbx_seq_one_letter_code
_entity_poly.pdbx_strand_id
1 'polypeptide(L)'
;MKPNDYHVSMDALASLCKRRGFIFQTSEIYGGLNGFWDYGPLGVELKRNIKESWWKATVQSRENVVGLDSAIIMHPRVWEASGHVGNFKDPMVDCRETKGRYRADQLKVFKHKSDVNALMFVYPEDEESPEKKVKKIAKGNAADYVAVPLSEIPLDAYDKLVGPDTDKPGTLTEPRSFNLMFKTYVGPLEQSSNVAYLRPET
;
A
#
# COMPACT_ATOMS: atom_id res chain seq x y z
N MET A 1 34.99 -0.75 -18.03
CA MET A 1 33.58 -1.20 -18.14
C MET A 1 32.76 0.00 -18.55
N LYS A 2 31.98 -0.08 -19.63
CA LYS A 2 31.00 0.96 -19.94
C LYS A 2 29.95 0.97 -18.82
N PRO A 3 29.44 2.14 -18.39
CA PRO A 3 28.30 2.18 -17.48
C PRO A 3 27.16 1.38 -18.11
N ASN A 4 26.58 0.45 -17.35
CA ASN A 4 25.44 -0.32 -17.81
C ASN A 4 24.23 0.61 -17.91
N ASP A 5 23.88 1.00 -19.12
CA ASP A 5 22.72 1.85 -19.43
C ASP A 5 21.45 1.00 -19.65
N TYR A 6 21.28 -0.05 -18.85
CA TYR A 6 20.14 -0.96 -18.98
C TYR A 6 18.94 -0.36 -18.24
N HIS A 7 18.18 0.47 -18.94
CA HIS A 7 16.82 0.81 -18.53
C HIS A 7 15.90 -0.41 -18.75
N VAL A 8 15.82 -1.28 -17.74
CA VAL A 8 14.89 -2.41 -17.74
C VAL A 8 13.58 -1.96 -17.10
N SER A 9 12.46 -2.12 -17.82
CA SER A 9 11.15 -1.83 -17.25
C SER A 9 10.73 -2.86 -16.20
N MET A 10 9.89 -2.46 -15.25
CA MET A 10 9.34 -3.37 -14.26
C MET A 10 8.53 -4.50 -14.90
N ASP A 11 7.82 -4.22 -15.99
CA ASP A 11 7.08 -5.24 -16.74
C ASP A 11 8.00 -6.29 -17.35
N ALA A 12 9.17 -5.88 -17.86
CA ALA A 12 10.15 -6.81 -18.40
C ALA A 12 10.71 -7.74 -17.31
N LEU A 13 10.97 -7.21 -16.11
CA LEU A 13 11.43 -8.00 -14.96
C LEU A 13 10.34 -8.94 -14.44
N ALA A 14 9.11 -8.46 -14.27
CA ALA A 14 7.98 -9.27 -13.82
C ALA A 14 7.71 -10.43 -14.80
N SER A 15 7.72 -10.13 -16.10
CA SER A 15 7.52 -11.14 -17.13
C SER A 15 8.66 -12.17 -17.17
N LEU A 16 9.92 -11.75 -16.97
CA LEU A 16 11.05 -12.67 -16.83
C LEU A 16 10.88 -13.57 -15.60
N CYS A 17 10.54 -12.99 -14.44
CA CYS A 17 10.37 -13.72 -13.19
C CYS A 17 9.31 -14.81 -13.32
N LYS A 18 8.16 -14.48 -13.93
CA LYS A 18 7.10 -15.45 -14.22
C LYS A 18 7.56 -16.53 -15.20
N ARG A 19 8.11 -16.15 -16.36
CA ARG A 19 8.53 -17.12 -17.39
C ARG A 19 9.64 -18.08 -16.95
N ARG A 20 10.52 -17.64 -16.05
CA ARG A 20 11.68 -18.43 -15.59
C ARG A 20 11.43 -19.13 -14.25
N GLY A 21 10.26 -18.98 -13.64
CA GLY A 21 9.94 -19.66 -12.39
C GLY A 21 10.64 -19.08 -11.17
N PHE A 22 10.75 -17.76 -11.09
CA PHE A 22 11.18 -17.05 -9.89
C PHE A 22 10.00 -16.71 -8.98
N ILE A 23 9.02 -15.97 -9.49
CA ILE A 23 7.89 -15.45 -8.69
C ILE A 23 6.60 -15.61 -9.49
N PHE A 24 5.54 -16.04 -8.81
CA PHE A 24 4.19 -16.19 -9.33
C PHE A 24 3.18 -15.45 -8.46
N GLN A 25 2.10 -14.98 -9.07
CA GLN A 25 0.96 -14.45 -8.32
C GLN A 25 0.37 -15.60 -7.50
N THR A 26 0.18 -15.42 -6.19
CA THR A 26 -0.38 -16.53 -5.41
C THR A 26 -1.81 -16.81 -5.84
N SER A 27 -2.20 -18.08 -5.83
CA SER A 27 -3.55 -18.52 -6.19
C SER A 27 -4.01 -18.01 -7.57
N GLU A 28 -3.08 -17.86 -8.53
CA GLU A 28 -3.33 -17.26 -9.85
C GLU A 28 -4.54 -17.88 -10.57
N ILE A 29 -4.69 -19.21 -10.51
CA ILE A 29 -5.80 -19.93 -11.17
C ILE A 29 -7.18 -19.59 -10.60
N TYR A 30 -7.25 -18.96 -9.43
CA TYR A 30 -8.47 -18.52 -8.77
C TYR A 30 -8.66 -16.99 -8.83
N GLY A 31 -7.90 -16.29 -9.70
CA GLY A 31 -7.97 -14.83 -9.84
C GLY A 31 -6.90 -14.08 -9.06
N GLY A 32 -6.05 -14.79 -8.30
CA GLY A 32 -4.95 -14.20 -7.56
C GLY A 32 -5.34 -13.53 -6.25
N LEU A 33 -4.37 -13.37 -5.34
CA LEU A 33 -4.54 -12.56 -4.13
C LEU A 33 -3.55 -11.40 -4.08
N ASN A 34 -4.04 -10.17 -4.29
CA ASN A 34 -3.20 -8.97 -4.33
C ASN A 34 -2.33 -8.82 -3.07
N GLY A 35 -1.04 -8.52 -3.28
CA GLY A 35 -0.05 -8.38 -2.21
C GLY A 35 0.63 -9.68 -1.78
N PHE A 36 0.18 -10.84 -2.29
CA PHE A 36 0.75 -12.15 -1.96
C PHE A 36 1.33 -12.84 -3.19
N TRP A 37 2.50 -13.48 -3.00
CA TRP A 37 3.30 -14.03 -4.09
C TRP A 37 3.95 -15.35 -3.68
N ASP A 38 4.05 -16.27 -4.63
CA ASP A 38 4.69 -17.58 -4.43
C ASP A 38 6.05 -17.61 -5.13
N TYR A 39 7.07 -18.15 -4.46
CA TYR A 39 8.40 -18.32 -5.03
C TYR A 39 8.46 -19.66 -5.78
N GLY A 40 8.80 -19.61 -7.07
CA GLY A 40 9.05 -20.79 -7.90
C GLY A 40 10.42 -21.44 -7.65
N PRO A 41 10.78 -22.49 -8.41
CA PRO A 41 12.00 -23.25 -8.17
C PRO A 41 13.29 -22.39 -8.12
N LEU A 42 13.48 -21.49 -9.08
CA LEU A 42 14.65 -20.61 -9.09
C LEU A 42 14.55 -19.50 -8.03
N GLY A 43 13.33 -19.07 -7.73
CA GLY A 43 13.08 -18.04 -6.72
C GLY A 43 13.41 -18.51 -5.31
N VAL A 44 13.07 -19.76 -4.98
CA VAL A 44 13.38 -20.36 -3.68
C VAL A 44 14.88 -20.49 -3.48
N GLU A 45 15.61 -20.96 -4.49
CA GLU A 45 17.08 -21.07 -4.41
C GLU A 45 17.75 -19.69 -4.27
N LEU A 46 17.31 -18.70 -5.06
CA LEU A 46 17.81 -17.33 -4.94
C LEU A 46 17.54 -16.76 -3.54
N LYS A 47 16.30 -16.88 -3.06
CA LYS A 47 15.89 -16.40 -1.72
C LYS A 47 16.70 -17.06 -0.62
N ARG A 48 16.93 -18.37 -0.72
CA ARG A 48 17.74 -19.13 0.24
C ARG A 48 19.18 -18.64 0.24
N ASN A 49 19.81 -18.52 -0.93
CA ASN A 49 21.20 -18.06 -1.05
C ASN A 49 21.40 -16.65 -0.46
N ILE A 50 20.45 -15.74 -0.68
CA ILE A 50 20.48 -14.40 -0.09
C ILE A 50 20.38 -14.48 1.44
N LYS A 51 19.44 -15.26 1.97
CA LYS A 51 19.27 -15.44 3.43
C LYS A 51 20.52 -16.02 4.10
N GLU A 52 21.10 -17.07 3.52
CA GLU A 52 22.31 -17.71 4.03
C GLU A 52 23.51 -16.75 4.01
N SER A 53 23.68 -16.00 2.91
CA SER A 53 24.73 -14.99 2.80
C SER A 53 24.59 -13.91 3.87
N TRP A 54 23.36 -13.41 4.08
CA TRP A 54 23.07 -12.42 5.12
C TRP A 54 23.30 -12.98 6.53
N TRP A 55 22.86 -14.21 6.80
CA TRP A 55 23.02 -14.86 8.10
C TRP A 55 24.50 -15.05 8.45
N LYS A 56 25.30 -15.52 7.48
CA LYS A 56 26.74 -15.67 7.65
C LYS A 56 27.39 -14.33 7.98
N ALA A 57 27.10 -13.29 7.20
CA ALA A 57 27.72 -11.97 7.38
C ALA A 57 27.30 -11.28 8.69
N THR A 58 26.03 -11.43 9.08
CA THR A 58 25.45 -10.65 10.19
C THR A 58 25.50 -11.39 11.52
N VAL A 59 25.25 -12.71 11.52
CA VAL A 59 25.15 -13.51 12.75
C VAL A 59 26.42 -14.30 12.99
N GLN A 60 26.95 -15.02 11.99
CA GLN A 60 28.11 -15.90 12.21
C GLN A 60 29.45 -15.15 12.23
N SER A 61 29.60 -14.08 11.44
CA SER A 61 30.84 -13.31 11.35
C SER A 61 30.95 -12.17 12.37
N ARG A 62 29.92 -11.95 13.20
CA ARG A 62 29.90 -10.88 14.21
C ARG A 62 29.72 -11.49 15.59
N GLU A 63 30.50 -11.03 16.55
CA GLU A 63 30.43 -11.53 17.94
C GLU A 63 29.27 -10.94 18.74
N ASN A 64 28.60 -9.90 18.21
CA ASN A 64 27.59 -9.12 18.92
C ASN A 64 26.16 -9.30 18.41
N VAL A 65 25.89 -10.34 17.62
CA VAL A 65 24.55 -10.65 17.09
C VAL A 65 24.24 -12.11 17.36
N VAL A 66 23.08 -12.38 17.95
CA VAL A 66 22.64 -13.74 18.28
C VAL A 66 21.44 -14.11 17.42
N GLY A 67 21.46 -15.31 16.86
CA GLY A 67 20.34 -15.85 16.11
C GLY A 67 19.17 -16.21 17.02
N LEU A 68 17.96 -15.82 16.63
CA LEU A 68 16.71 -16.17 17.32
C LEU A 68 15.64 -16.43 16.26
N ASP A 69 14.76 -17.40 16.52
CA ASP A 69 13.54 -17.61 15.74
C ASP A 69 12.35 -17.56 16.68
N SER A 70 11.37 -16.71 16.36
CA SER A 70 10.19 -16.43 17.18
C SER A 70 8.90 -16.71 16.41
N ALA A 71 7.84 -17.02 17.13
CA ALA A 71 6.54 -17.33 16.54
C ALA A 71 5.95 -16.15 15.75
N ILE A 72 5.23 -16.45 14.66
CA ILE A 72 4.55 -15.44 13.84
C ILE A 72 3.28 -14.92 14.53
N ILE A 73 2.53 -15.81 15.18
CA ILE A 73 1.31 -15.46 15.91
C ILE A 73 1.71 -15.13 17.35
N MET A 74 1.42 -13.92 17.79
CA MET A 74 1.84 -13.42 19.10
C MET A 74 0.66 -12.89 19.93
N HIS A 75 0.85 -12.91 21.25
CA HIS A 75 -0.14 -12.45 22.21
C HIS A 75 -0.43 -10.94 22.04
N PRO A 76 -1.70 -10.49 22.07
CA PRO A 76 -2.09 -9.11 21.74
C PRO A 76 -1.40 -8.05 22.61
N ARG A 77 -1.18 -8.35 23.89
CA ARG A 77 -0.48 -7.44 24.83
C ARG A 77 0.94 -7.04 24.39
N VAL A 78 1.62 -7.86 23.58
CA VAL A 78 2.92 -7.50 23.01
C VAL A 78 2.78 -6.29 22.09
N TRP A 79 1.73 -6.27 21.27
CA TRP A 79 1.43 -5.21 20.31
C TRP A 79 0.79 -3.96 20.94
N GLU A 80 0.12 -4.14 22.08
CA GLU A 80 -0.32 -3.01 22.92
C GLU A 80 0.89 -2.34 23.57
N ALA A 81 1.78 -3.13 24.19
CA ALA A 81 2.96 -2.62 24.86
C ALA A 81 3.95 -1.94 23.91
N SER A 82 4.11 -2.46 22.68
CA SER A 82 4.94 -1.82 21.65
C SER A 82 4.24 -0.65 20.94
N GLY A 83 2.96 -0.39 21.21
CA GLY A 83 2.20 0.71 20.63
C GLY A 83 1.61 0.44 19.24
N HIS A 84 1.82 -0.75 18.66
CA HIS A 84 1.31 -1.12 17.34
C HIS A 84 -0.23 -1.08 17.27
N VAL A 85 -0.94 -1.56 18.30
CA VAL A 85 -2.42 -1.51 18.31
C VAL A 85 -2.96 -0.07 18.23
N GLY A 86 -2.23 0.88 18.83
CA GLY A 86 -2.59 2.30 18.84
C GLY A 86 -2.20 3.03 17.55
N ASN A 87 -0.96 2.82 17.11
CA ASN A 87 -0.27 3.69 16.14
C ASN A 87 -0.01 3.06 14.78
N PHE A 88 -0.11 1.72 14.63
CA PHE A 88 0.14 1.04 13.36
C PHE A 88 -1.09 1.10 12.45
N LYS A 89 -1.43 2.32 12.01
CA LYS A 89 -2.62 2.61 11.24
C LYS A 89 -2.31 3.56 10.10
N ASP A 90 -2.80 3.23 8.92
CA ASP A 90 -2.79 4.15 7.79
C ASP A 90 -4.14 4.88 7.71
N PRO A 91 -4.16 6.18 7.34
CA PRO A 91 -5.40 6.88 7.06
C PRO A 91 -5.95 6.39 5.70
N MET A 92 -7.15 5.83 5.69
CA MET A 92 -7.80 5.30 4.49
C MET A 92 -9.05 6.09 4.14
N VAL A 93 -9.28 6.31 2.85
CA VAL A 93 -10.53 6.87 2.31
C VAL A 93 -11.19 5.85 1.38
N ASP A 94 -12.52 5.75 1.47
CA ASP A 94 -13.31 4.89 0.61
C ASP A 94 -14.09 5.76 -0.40
N CYS A 95 -14.18 5.32 -1.65
CA CYS A 95 -15.14 5.88 -2.60
C CYS A 95 -16.48 5.12 -2.48
N ARG A 96 -17.56 5.82 -2.15
CA ARG A 96 -18.90 5.23 -1.99
C ARG A 96 -19.47 4.64 -3.28
N GLU A 97 -19.03 5.12 -4.43
CA GLU A 97 -19.51 4.67 -5.74
C GLU A 97 -18.74 3.46 -6.26
N THR A 98 -17.41 3.56 -6.32
CA THR A 98 -16.56 2.49 -6.87
C THR A 98 -16.21 1.42 -5.84
N LYS A 99 -16.41 1.71 -4.55
CA LYS A 99 -15.91 0.91 -3.41
C LYS A 99 -14.38 0.76 -3.41
N GLY A 100 -13.68 1.57 -4.20
CA GLY A 100 -12.23 1.69 -4.19
C GLY A 100 -11.77 2.23 -2.84
N ARG A 101 -10.67 1.67 -2.32
CA ARG A 101 -10.04 2.10 -1.09
C ARG A 101 -8.68 2.66 -1.41
N TYR A 102 -8.38 3.83 -0.87
CA TYR A 102 -7.13 4.53 -1.12
C TYR A 102 -6.52 4.97 0.19
N ARG A 103 -5.20 4.95 0.23
CA ARG A 103 -4.41 5.56 1.30
C ARG A 103 -4.46 7.07 1.19
N ALA A 104 -5.01 7.74 2.20
CA ALA A 104 -5.23 9.18 2.19
C ALA A 104 -3.92 9.97 2.08
N ASP A 105 -2.82 9.44 2.61
CA ASP A 105 -1.48 10.02 2.56
C ASP A 105 -0.82 9.90 1.18
N GLN A 106 -1.31 9.02 0.32
CA GLN A 106 -0.82 8.82 -1.06
C GLN A 106 -1.71 9.50 -2.10
N LEU A 107 -2.66 10.33 -1.68
CA LEU A 107 -3.57 11.04 -2.56
C LEU A 107 -3.21 12.52 -2.63
N LYS A 108 -3.15 13.02 -3.87
CA LYS A 108 -3.06 14.44 -4.19
C LYS A 108 -4.40 14.95 -4.69
N VAL A 109 -4.64 16.23 -4.42
CA VAL A 109 -5.84 16.94 -4.83
C VAL A 109 -5.42 18.07 -5.75
N PHE A 110 -5.96 18.05 -6.96
CA PHE A 110 -5.81 19.12 -7.93
C PHE A 110 -6.88 20.17 -7.64
N LYS A 111 -6.47 21.26 -6.99
CA LYS A 111 -7.33 22.36 -6.53
C LYS A 111 -7.13 23.61 -7.39
N HIS A 112 -8.20 24.30 -7.73
CA HIS A 112 -8.12 25.56 -8.48
C HIS A 112 -7.47 26.68 -7.64
N LYS A 113 -6.57 27.46 -8.23
CA LYS A 113 -5.77 28.48 -7.51
C LYS A 113 -6.61 29.63 -6.96
N SER A 114 -7.64 30.06 -7.70
CA SER A 114 -8.37 31.30 -7.41
C SER A 114 -9.86 31.12 -7.11
N ASP A 115 -10.42 29.94 -7.42
CA ASP A 115 -11.85 29.68 -7.30
C ASP A 115 -12.08 28.64 -6.22
N VAL A 116 -12.67 29.08 -5.10
CA VAL A 116 -12.93 28.26 -3.92
C VAL A 116 -14.15 27.35 -4.13
N ASN A 117 -14.96 27.61 -5.14
CA ASN A 117 -16.15 26.83 -5.49
C ASN A 117 -15.94 25.85 -6.64
N ALA A 118 -14.79 25.89 -7.31
CA ALA A 118 -14.45 24.92 -8.34
C ALA A 118 -14.34 23.49 -7.77
N LEU A 119 -14.63 22.52 -8.63
CA LEU A 119 -14.45 21.10 -8.31
C LEU A 119 -12.96 20.79 -8.12
N MET A 120 -12.68 19.87 -7.20
CA MET A 120 -11.33 19.41 -6.90
C MET A 120 -11.19 17.96 -7.34
N PHE A 121 -10.04 17.61 -7.93
CA PHE A 121 -9.83 16.29 -8.51
C PHE A 121 -8.78 15.51 -7.73
N VAL A 122 -9.15 14.37 -7.17
CA VAL A 122 -8.27 13.53 -6.37
C VAL A 122 -7.62 12.48 -7.28
N TYR A 123 -6.32 12.27 -7.12
CA TYR A 123 -5.54 11.29 -7.88
C TYR A 123 -4.39 10.70 -7.03
N PRO A 124 -3.97 9.46 -7.29
CA PRO A 124 -2.80 8.86 -6.64
C PRO A 124 -1.52 9.64 -6.99
N GLU A 125 -0.60 9.75 -6.04
CA GLU A 125 0.68 10.44 -6.24
C GLU A 125 1.53 9.83 -7.38
N ASP A 126 1.44 8.51 -7.56
CA ASP A 126 2.19 7.77 -8.58
C ASP A 126 1.58 7.86 -9.99
N GLU A 127 0.41 8.49 -10.13
CA GLU A 127 -0.28 8.66 -11.42
C GLU A 127 -0.09 10.06 -12.01
N GLU A 128 -0.21 10.16 -13.34
CA GLU A 128 -0.19 11.45 -14.03
C GLU A 128 -1.34 12.36 -13.54
N SER A 129 -1.08 13.67 -13.53
CA SER A 129 -2.04 14.66 -13.08
C SER A 129 -3.37 14.55 -13.85
N PRO A 130 -4.53 14.77 -13.21
CA PRO A 130 -5.86 14.48 -13.76
C PRO A 130 -6.34 15.52 -14.78
N GLU A 131 -5.45 16.04 -15.62
CA GLU A 131 -5.73 17.11 -16.59
C GLU A 131 -6.88 16.76 -17.55
N LYS A 132 -6.95 15.48 -17.96
CA LYS A 132 -8.02 14.97 -18.82
C LYS A 132 -9.38 15.07 -18.14
N LYS A 133 -9.45 14.79 -16.83
CA LYS A 133 -10.69 14.93 -16.05
C LYS A 133 -11.07 16.39 -15.86
N VAL A 134 -10.12 17.29 -15.61
CA VAL A 134 -10.38 18.73 -15.54
C VAL A 134 -11.03 19.24 -16.83
N LYS A 135 -10.46 18.89 -17.98
CA LYS A 135 -11.00 19.30 -19.29
C LYS A 135 -12.39 18.71 -19.56
N LYS A 136 -12.63 17.45 -19.16
CA LYS A 136 -13.90 16.75 -19.38
C LYS A 136 -15.02 17.26 -18.46
N ILE A 137 -14.75 17.42 -17.17
CA ILE A 137 -15.75 17.66 -16.13
C ILE A 137 -15.90 19.16 -15.84
N ALA A 138 -14.79 19.85 -15.58
CA ALA A 138 -14.81 21.28 -15.26
C ALA A 138 -14.81 22.17 -16.51
N LYS A 139 -14.56 21.62 -17.71
CA LYS A 139 -14.35 22.39 -18.97
C LYS A 139 -13.34 23.54 -18.82
N GLY A 140 -12.44 23.46 -17.85
CA GLY A 140 -11.46 24.48 -17.49
C GLY A 140 -10.06 24.16 -18.00
N ASN A 141 -9.14 25.11 -17.81
CA ASN A 141 -7.73 24.93 -18.15
C ASN A 141 -6.98 24.29 -16.98
N ALA A 142 -6.16 23.26 -17.26
CA ALA A 142 -5.41 22.55 -16.23
C ALA A 142 -4.33 23.42 -15.57
N ALA A 143 -3.86 24.47 -16.26
CA ALA A 143 -2.85 25.40 -15.74
C ALA A 143 -3.32 26.22 -14.51
N ASP A 144 -4.63 26.33 -14.30
CA ASP A 144 -5.23 27.11 -13.21
C ASP A 144 -5.33 26.31 -11.90
N TYR A 145 -4.89 25.05 -11.92
CA TYR A 145 -4.93 24.15 -10.78
C TYR A 145 -3.53 23.92 -10.20
N VAL A 146 -3.49 23.55 -8.93
CA VAL A 146 -2.28 23.19 -8.19
C VAL A 146 -2.53 21.90 -7.41
N ALA A 147 -1.50 21.05 -7.36
CA ALA A 147 -1.54 19.82 -6.58
C ALA A 147 -1.25 20.14 -5.10
N VAL A 148 -2.17 19.76 -4.23
CA VAL A 148 -2.01 19.82 -2.77
C VAL A 148 -2.28 18.45 -2.15
N PRO A 149 -1.66 18.09 -1.03
CA PRO A 149 -2.00 16.84 -0.32
C PRO A 149 -3.46 16.82 0.13
N LEU A 150 -4.09 15.63 0.15
CA LEU A 150 -5.46 15.47 0.65
C LEU A 150 -5.61 15.90 2.12
N SER A 151 -4.55 15.76 2.92
CA SER A 151 -4.52 16.17 4.33
C SER A 151 -4.71 17.67 4.56
N GLU A 152 -4.47 18.51 3.56
CA GLU A 152 -4.67 19.97 3.65
C GLU A 152 -6.09 20.41 3.28
N ILE A 153 -6.92 19.50 2.76
CA ILE A 153 -8.29 19.81 2.37
C ILE A 153 -9.22 19.70 3.59
N PRO A 154 -9.96 20.78 3.92
CA PRO A 154 -10.90 20.73 5.02
C PRO A 154 -12.11 19.84 4.70
N LEU A 155 -12.70 19.23 5.72
CA LEU A 155 -13.78 18.24 5.56
C LEU A 155 -15.05 18.81 4.91
N ASP A 156 -15.32 20.10 5.06
CA ASP A 156 -16.43 20.82 4.43
C ASP A 156 -16.30 20.89 2.89
N ALA A 157 -15.09 20.71 2.35
CA ALA A 157 -14.83 20.70 0.92
C ALA A 157 -14.97 19.30 0.29
N TYR A 158 -15.22 18.24 1.06
CA TYR A 158 -15.27 16.86 0.54
C TYR A 158 -16.42 16.64 -0.45
N ASP A 159 -17.53 17.37 -0.32
CA ASP A 159 -18.65 17.33 -1.26
C ASP A 159 -18.24 17.78 -2.69
N LYS A 160 -17.14 18.51 -2.82
CA LYS A 160 -16.60 19.00 -4.10
C LYS A 160 -15.46 18.12 -4.65
N LEU A 161 -15.01 17.12 -3.89
CA LEU A 161 -13.94 16.21 -4.32
C LEU A 161 -14.48 15.15 -5.28
N VAL A 162 -13.87 15.06 -6.45
CA VAL A 162 -14.08 13.99 -7.42
C VAL A 162 -13.00 12.94 -7.21
N GLY A 163 -13.39 11.70 -6.92
CA GLY A 163 -12.46 10.61 -6.64
C GLY A 163 -11.64 10.13 -7.87
N PRO A 164 -10.58 9.34 -7.65
CA PRO A 164 -9.71 8.84 -8.73
C PRO A 164 -10.45 8.02 -9.78
N ASP A 165 -11.40 7.19 -9.36
CA ASP A 165 -12.12 6.26 -10.24
C ASP A 165 -13.57 6.66 -10.54
N THR A 166 -13.95 7.90 -10.24
CA THR A 166 -15.31 8.41 -10.50
C THR A 166 -15.28 9.79 -11.16
N ASP A 167 -16.39 10.12 -11.82
CA ASP A 167 -16.68 11.44 -12.37
C ASP A 167 -17.66 12.24 -11.47
N LYS A 168 -18.17 11.64 -10.39
CA LYS A 168 -19.11 12.27 -9.45
C LYS A 168 -18.38 12.88 -8.24
N PRO A 169 -18.69 14.15 -7.88
CA PRO A 169 -18.15 14.76 -6.68
C PRO A 169 -18.83 14.22 -5.40
N GLY A 170 -18.19 14.39 -4.24
CA GLY A 170 -18.75 14.02 -2.93
C GLY A 170 -18.80 12.52 -2.66
N THR A 171 -18.00 11.75 -3.39
CA THR A 171 -18.00 10.29 -3.33
C THR A 171 -17.02 9.72 -2.31
N LEU A 172 -15.96 10.47 -1.96
CA LEU A 172 -14.94 10.06 -1.00
C LEU A 172 -15.44 10.24 0.44
N THR A 173 -15.21 9.24 1.30
CA THR A 173 -15.46 9.34 2.73
C THR A 173 -14.35 10.11 3.44
N GLU A 174 -14.63 10.55 4.66
CA GLU A 174 -13.61 11.06 5.57
C GLU A 174 -12.51 10.01 5.81
N PRO A 175 -11.25 10.44 6.00
CA PRO A 175 -10.15 9.55 6.33
C PRO A 175 -10.41 8.82 7.65
N ARG A 176 -10.33 7.50 7.63
CA ARG A 176 -10.47 6.65 8.81
C ARG A 176 -9.20 5.84 9.01
N SER A 177 -8.73 5.76 10.26
CA SER A 177 -7.55 4.96 10.58
C SER A 177 -7.84 3.47 10.41
N PHE A 178 -7.08 2.81 9.56
CA PHE A 178 -7.18 1.38 9.32
C PHE A 178 -5.97 0.67 9.92
N ASN A 179 -6.20 -0.29 10.83
CA ASN A 179 -5.12 -1.09 11.39
C ASN A 179 -4.60 -2.08 10.36
N LEU A 180 -3.29 -2.03 10.11
CA LEU A 180 -2.63 -2.85 9.09
C LEU A 180 -2.27 -4.25 9.60
N MET A 181 -2.40 -4.54 10.89
CA MET A 181 -2.12 -5.86 11.44
C MET A 181 -3.20 -6.88 11.06
N PHE A 182 -2.77 -8.06 10.61
CA PHE A 182 -3.67 -9.18 10.40
C PHE A 182 -4.12 -9.77 11.74
N LYS A 183 -5.39 -9.53 12.08
CA LYS A 183 -6.05 -10.09 13.26
C LYS A 183 -6.52 -11.53 13.00
N THR A 184 -6.34 -12.39 13.99
CA THR A 184 -6.86 -13.76 14.01
C THR A 184 -7.40 -14.12 15.40
N TYR A 185 -7.97 -15.32 15.55
CA TYR A 185 -8.40 -15.89 16.82
C TYR A 185 -7.67 -17.21 17.07
N VAL A 186 -7.15 -17.41 18.27
CA VAL A 186 -6.48 -18.64 18.71
C VAL A 186 -7.46 -19.49 19.51
N GLY A 187 -7.70 -20.71 19.03
CA GLY A 187 -8.64 -21.64 19.63
C GLY A 187 -9.91 -21.83 18.80
N PRO A 188 -10.85 -22.67 19.27
CA PRO A 188 -12.00 -23.09 18.47
C PRO A 188 -13.11 -22.02 18.37
N LEU A 189 -13.10 -21.00 19.23
CA LEU A 189 -14.14 -19.99 19.32
C LEU A 189 -13.59 -18.60 18.97
N GLU A 190 -14.30 -17.89 18.11
CA GLU A 190 -14.03 -16.48 17.80
C GLU A 190 -14.57 -15.58 18.93
N GLN A 191 -13.76 -15.42 19.98
CA GLN A 191 -14.09 -14.59 21.14
C GLN A 191 -13.00 -13.54 21.37
N SER A 192 -13.35 -12.42 22.00
CA SER A 192 -12.42 -11.32 22.27
C SER A 192 -11.20 -11.74 23.11
N SER A 193 -11.38 -12.73 24.01
CA SER A 193 -10.30 -13.32 24.81
C SER A 193 -9.27 -14.09 23.98
N ASN A 194 -9.65 -14.53 22.78
CA ASN A 194 -8.85 -15.39 21.91
C ASN A 194 -8.15 -14.61 20.80
N VAL A 195 -8.25 -13.28 20.80
CA VAL A 195 -7.63 -12.45 19.75
C VAL A 195 -6.12 -12.59 19.77
N ALA A 196 -5.54 -12.80 18.58
CA ALA A 196 -4.12 -12.72 18.34
C ALA A 196 -3.85 -11.99 17.02
N TYR A 197 -2.57 -11.68 16.76
CA TYR A 197 -2.16 -11.02 15.53
C TYR A 197 -0.98 -11.75 14.90
N LEU A 198 -0.93 -11.76 13.57
CA LEU A 198 0.31 -12.05 12.86
C LEU A 198 1.23 -10.84 13.05
N ARG A 199 2.47 -11.09 13.43
CA ARG A 199 3.45 -10.04 13.69
C ARG A 199 3.65 -9.13 12.46
N PRO A 200 3.59 -7.79 12.62
CA PRO A 200 3.92 -6.86 11.55
C PRO A 200 5.43 -6.72 11.32
N GLU A 201 6.26 -7.14 12.29
CA GLU A 201 7.72 -7.10 12.25
C GLU A 201 8.34 -8.29 13.02
N THR A 202 9.64 -8.53 12.84
CA THR A 202 10.42 -9.59 13.52
C THR A 202 11.41 -9.03 14.51
#